data_AF-A0A849S2B5-F1
#
_entry.id   AF-A0A849S2B5-F1
#
_cell.length_a   1.000
_cell.length_b   1.000
_cell.length_c   1.000
_cell.angle_alpha   90.00
_cell.angle_beta   90.00
_cell.angle_gamma   90.00
#
_symmetry.space_group_name_H-M   'P 1'
#
loop_
_entity.id
_entity.type
_entity.pdbx_description
1 polymer ?
#
loop_
_entity_poly.entity_id
_entity_poly.type
_entity_poly.pdbx_seq_one_letter_code
_entity_poly.pdbx_strand_id
1 'polypeptide(L)' 'MSIAQIKAFSELAKTDPELKEKLLAVQKIRELIALGKDYNFELDEVELYPPNEPQFVEEQLSERMQKALLRV' A
#
# COMPACT_ATOMS: atom_id res chain seq x y z
N MET A 1 8.01 -3.93 12.68
CA MET A 1 8.74 -2.68 12.33
C MET A 1 8.33 -2.19 10.94
N SER A 2 7.13 -2.54 10.44
CA SER A 2 6.69 -2.22 9.09
C SER A 2 5.61 -1.12 9.02
N ILE A 3 4.81 -0.86 10.08
CA ILE A 3 3.78 0.22 10.07
C ILE A 3 4.37 1.59 9.73
N ALA A 4 5.54 1.94 10.28
CA ALA A 4 6.18 3.22 9.98
C ALA A 4 6.63 3.31 8.50
N GLN A 5 7.08 2.19 7.92
CA GLN A 5 7.47 2.12 6.51
C GLN A 5 6.25 2.11 5.58
N ILE A 6 5.17 1.41 5.94
CA ILE A 6 3.89 1.42 5.22
C ILE A 6 3.32 2.84 5.20
N LYS A 7 3.34 3.56 6.34
CA LYS A 7 2.91 4.96 6.41
C LYS A 7 3.79 5.86 5.56
N ALA A 8 5.11 5.74 5.66
CA ALA A 8 6.03 6.54 4.87
C ALA A 8 5.89 6.28 3.36
N PHE A 9 5.65 5.03 2.95
CA PHE A 9 5.36 4.66 1.57
C PHE A 9 4.02 5.25 1.08
N SER A 10 2.97 5.19 1.91
CA SER A 10 1.67 5.81 1.63
C SER A 10 1.77 7.33 1.49
N GLU A 11 2.54 7.99 2.35
CA GLU A 11 2.80 9.44 2.25
C GLU A 11 3.62 9.80 1.00
N LEU A 12 4.62 8.98 0.63
CA LEU A 12 5.39 9.19 -0.59
C LEU A 12 4.49 9.08 -1.82
N ALA A 13 3.57 8.10 -1.86
CA ALA A 13 2.62 7.94 -2.97
C ALA A 13 1.62 9.10 -3.12
N LYS A 14 1.45 9.95 -2.10
CA LYS A 14 0.63 11.18 -2.21
C LYS A 14 1.39 12.32 -2.88
N THR A 15 2.72 12.32 -2.80
CA THR A 15 3.58 13.42 -3.25
C THR A 15 4.32 13.10 -4.55
N ASP A 16 4.53 11.83 -4.86
CA ASP A 16 5.13 11.35 -6.10
C ASP A 16 4.04 10.84 -7.08
N PRO A 17 3.79 11.56 -8.19
CA PRO A 17 2.80 11.16 -9.20
C PRO A 17 3.13 9.84 -9.89
N GLU A 18 4.41 9.53 -10.10
CA GLU A 18 4.83 8.29 -10.77
C GLU A 18 4.59 7.08 -9.87
N LEU A 19 4.91 7.22 -8.57
CA LEU A 19 4.58 6.20 -7.57
C LEU A 19 3.07 6.02 -7.44
N LYS A 20 2.30 7.10 -7.47
CA LYS A 20 0.83 7.06 -7.42
C LYS A 20 0.24 6.24 -8.57
N GLU A 21 0.68 6.48 -9.80
CA GLU A 21 0.21 5.73 -10.97
C GLU A 21 0.58 4.26 -10.89
N LYS A 22 1.82 3.94 -10.48
CA LYS A 22 2.27 2.55 -10.28
C LYS A 22 1.46 1.86 -9.18
N LEU A 23 1.18 2.55 -8.08
CA LEU A 23 0.40 2.02 -6.96
C LEU A 23 -1.05 1.71 -7.37
N LEU A 24 -1.67 2.57 -8.17
CA LEU A 24 -3.02 2.35 -8.70
C LEU A 24 -3.08 1.17 -9.69
N ALA A 25 -1.98 0.88 -10.39
CA ALA A 25 -1.87 -0.25 -11.31
C ALA A 25 -1.66 -1.60 -10.60
N VAL A 26 -1.35 -1.62 -9.30
CA VAL A 26 -1.15 -2.85 -8.52
C VAL A 26 -2.45 -3.64 -8.39
N GLN A 27 -2.40 -4.93 -8.77
CA GLN A 27 -3.56 -5.84 -8.72
C GLN A 27 -3.42 -6.93 -7.65
N LYS A 28 -2.19 -7.16 -7.15
CA LYS A 28 -1.87 -8.21 -6.18
C LYS A 28 -0.93 -7.70 -5.09
N ILE A 29 -1.06 -8.25 -3.88
CA ILE A 29 -0.22 -7.87 -2.74
C ILE A 29 1.27 -8.13 -2.96
N ARG A 30 1.63 -9.18 -3.72
CA ARG A 30 3.04 -9.42 -4.11
C ARG A 30 3.62 -8.30 -4.97
N GLU A 31 2.78 -7.68 -5.82
CA GLU A 31 3.18 -6.53 -6.64
C GLU A 31 3.31 -5.28 -5.77
N LEU A 32 2.45 -5.10 -4.77
CA LEU A 32 2.58 -4.02 -3.77
C LEU A 32 3.91 -4.11 -3.01
N ILE A 33 4.25 -5.32 -2.54
CA ILE A 33 5.49 -5.56 -1.77
C ILE A 33 6.71 -5.36 -2.67
N ALA A 34 6.65 -5.81 -3.93
CA ALA A 34 7.71 -5.57 -4.90
C ALA A 34 7.89 -4.07 -5.19
N LEU A 35 6.79 -3.35 -5.40
CA LEU A 35 6.80 -1.90 -5.59
C LEU A 35 7.38 -1.16 -4.37
N GLY A 36 7.04 -1.59 -3.16
CA GLY A 36 7.66 -1.07 -1.93
C GLY A 36 9.18 -1.22 -1.97
N LYS A 37 9.69 -2.41 -2.32
CA LYS A 37 11.13 -2.67 -2.41
C LYS A 37 11.84 -1.82 -3.46
N ASP A 38 11.21 -1.59 -4.61
CA ASP A 38 11.75 -0.73 -5.68
C ASP A 38 11.94 0.71 -5.19
N TYR A 39 11.14 1.15 -4.22
CA TYR A 39 11.21 2.46 -3.58
C TYR A 39 11.94 2.43 -2.22
N ASN A 40 12.67 1.35 -1.90
CA ASN A 40 13.40 1.13 -0.64
C ASN A 40 12.53 1.02 0.62
N PHE A 41 11.31 0.49 0.51
CA PHE A 41 10.43 0.17 1.64
C PHE A 41 10.26 -1.34 1.81
N GLU A 42 10.33 -1.83 3.05
CA GLU A 42 10.04 -3.22 3.41
C GLU A 42 8.61 -3.34 3.94
N LEU A 43 7.69 -3.61 3.01
CA LEU A 43 6.29 -3.86 3.33
C LEU A 43 6.11 -5.32 3.75
N ASP A 44 5.62 -5.55 4.96
CA ASP A 44 5.26 -6.88 5.45
C ASP A 44 3.78 -7.16 5.15
N GLU A 45 3.51 -8.25 4.42
CA GLU A 45 2.15 -8.71 4.10
C GLU A 45 1.29 -8.89 5.35
N VAL A 46 1.87 -9.38 6.46
CA VAL A 46 1.14 -9.60 7.71
C VAL A 46 0.74 -8.26 8.35
N GLU A 47 1.56 -7.22 8.19
CA GLU A 47 1.26 -5.87 8.71
C GLU A 47 0.27 -5.10 7.80
N LEU A 48 -0.02 -5.59 6.57
CA LEU A 48 -1.03 -5.04 5.66
C LEU A 48 -2.45 -5.55 5.93
N TYR A 49 -2.60 -6.74 6.52
CA TYR A 49 -3.91 -7.31 6.85
C TYR A 49 -4.38 -6.86 8.25
N PRO A 50 -5.66 -6.49 8.46
CA PRO A 50 -6.09 -5.94 9.73
C PRO A 50 -6.08 -6.98 10.88
N PRO A 51 -5.50 -6.59 12.03
CA PRO A 51 -6.31 -6.29 13.22
C PRO A 51 -6.21 -4.83 13.72
N ASN A 52 -5.55 -3.92 13.00
CA ASN A 52 -5.39 -2.50 13.33
C ASN A 52 -6.07 -1.57 12.30
N GLU A 53 -6.20 -0.29 12.66
CA GLU A 53 -6.79 0.81 11.87
C GLU A 53 -6.21 0.86 10.42
N PRO A 54 -7.06 1.06 9.39
CA PRO A 54 -6.64 1.00 8.00
C PRO A 54 -5.56 2.04 7.67
N GLN A 55 -4.49 1.58 7.01
CA GLN A 55 -3.32 2.41 6.65
C GLN A 55 -3.48 3.15 5.31
N PHE A 56 -4.51 2.84 4.54
CA PHE A 56 -4.81 3.40 3.23
C PHE A 56 -6.27 3.85 3.18
N VAL A 57 -6.57 4.84 2.34
CA VAL A 57 -7.95 5.27 2.04
C VAL A 57 -8.38 4.81 0.65
N GLU A 58 -9.68 4.73 0.39
CA GLU A 58 -10.25 4.20 -0.85
C GLU A 58 -9.68 4.86 -2.12
N GLU A 59 -9.46 6.18 -2.08
CA GLU A 59 -8.92 6.98 -3.19
C GLU A 59 -7.49 6.58 -3.61
N GLN A 60 -6.79 5.83 -2.75
CA GLN A 60 -5.42 5.36 -2.99
C GLN A 60 -5.37 3.91 -3.48
N LEU A 61 -6.50 3.18 -3.50
CA LEU A 61 -6.54 1.75 -3.78
C LEU A 61 -7.45 1.44 -4.97
N SER A 62 -7.08 0.42 -5.75
CA SER A 62 -7.98 -0.17 -6.73
C SER A 62 -9.14 -0.91 -6.05
N GLU A 63 -10.28 -1.06 -6.74
CA GLU A 63 -11.50 -1.68 -6.18
C GLU A 63 -11.25 -3.07 -5.53
N ARG A 64 -10.34 -3.86 -6.12
CA ARG A 64 -9.96 -5.17 -5.60
C ARG A 64 -9.18 -5.06 -4.29
N MET A 65 -8.29 -4.08 -4.17
CA MET A 65 -7.47 -3.85 -2.98
C MET A 65 -8.26 -3.19 -1.85
N GLN A 66 -9.25 -2.35 -2.18
CA GLN A 66 -10.21 -1.85 -1.20
C GLN A 66 -10.91 -3.00 -0.47
N LYS A 67 -11.48 -3.96 -1.21
CA LYS A 67 -12.13 -5.15 -0.63
C LYS A 67 -11.17 -6.02 0.19
N ALA A 68 -9.91 -6.13 -0.23
CA ALA A 68 -8.93 -6.99 0.42
C ALA A 68 -8.35 -6.37 1.71
N LEU A 69 -8.10 -5.06 1.72
CA LEU A 69 -7.36 -4.37 2.79
C LEU A 69 -8.24 -3.58 3.74
N LEU A 70 -9.35 -3.01 3.25
CA LEU A 70 -10.25 -2.17 4.06
C LEU A 70 -11.45 -2.94 4.62
N ARG A 71 -11.70 -4.17 4.14
CA ARG A 71 -12.86 -5.02 4.51
C ARG A 71 -14.22 -4.29 4.39
N VAL A 72 -14.35 -3.35 3.45
CA VAL A 72 -15.63 -2.77 2.99
C VAL A 72 -16.31 -3.70 1.99
#